data_AF-A0A1V3WFU4-F1
#
_entry.id   AF-A0A1V3WFU4-F1
#
_cell.length_a   1.000
_cell.length_b   1.000
_cell.length_c   1.000
_cell.angle_alpha   90.00
_cell.angle_beta   90.00
_cell.angle_gamma   90.00
#
_symmetry.space_group_name_H-M   'P 1'
#
loop_
_entity.id
_entity.type
_entity.pdbx_description
1 polymer ?
#
loop_
_entity_poly.entity_id
_entity_poly.type
_entity_poly.pdbx_seq_one_letter_code
_entity_poly.pdbx_strand_id
1 'polypeptide(L)'
;MNHGRLDPKDLFGWQANASPDRLTTPLIRRDGQLRPCDWDTAMNAIVQRSRELLDSHGPSAIGFYTSGQLFLEEYYTQAVIAHGAIGTNHVDGNTRLCTATAAEALKESFGCDGQPGSYTDVDHADVIALFGHNVAETQTVLWARMLDRLAGDTPPAIVCVDPGSPPWPGRPRFTWRRCRARMWR
;
A
#
# COMPACT_ATOMS: atom_id res chain seq x y z
N MET A 1 -13.98 1.80 13.23
CA MET A 1 -12.68 2.25 12.69
C MET A 1 -12.69 3.75 12.39
N ASN A 2 -13.53 4.24 11.46
CA ASN A 2 -13.55 5.65 11.03
C ASN A 2 -14.74 6.50 11.56
N HIS A 3 -15.73 5.90 12.22
CA HIS A 3 -16.90 6.59 12.80
C HIS A 3 -17.65 7.48 11.80
N GLY A 4 -17.78 7.01 10.55
CA GLY A 4 -18.45 7.74 9.47
C GLY A 4 -17.62 8.88 8.86
N ARG A 5 -16.38 9.11 9.33
CA ARG A 5 -15.47 10.08 8.74
C ARG A 5 -14.80 9.53 7.49
N LEU A 6 -14.59 10.40 6.51
CA LEU A 6 -13.82 10.15 5.29
C LEU A 6 -12.75 11.23 5.16
N ASP A 7 -11.64 10.89 4.53
CA ASP A 7 -10.66 11.89 4.12
C ASP A 7 -11.05 12.57 2.80
N PRO A 8 -10.34 13.63 2.36
CA PRO A 8 -10.63 14.27 1.09
C PRO A 8 -10.49 13.34 -0.13
N LYS A 9 -9.57 12.36 -0.10
CA LYS A 9 -9.38 11.43 -1.21
C LYS A 9 -10.57 10.48 -1.31
N ASP A 10 -11.07 9.98 -0.18
CA ASP A 10 -12.24 9.12 -0.10
C ASP A 10 -13.52 9.87 -0.46
N LEU A 11 -13.71 11.08 0.08
CA LEU A 11 -14.87 11.93 -0.19
C LEU A 11 -15.04 12.22 -1.69
N PHE A 12 -13.94 12.37 -2.42
CA PHE A 12 -13.92 12.66 -3.85
C PHE A 12 -13.53 11.46 -4.72
N GLY A 13 -13.43 10.25 -4.16
CA GLY A 13 -13.01 9.04 -4.89
C GLY A 13 -13.90 8.69 -6.07
N TRP A 14 -15.18 9.09 -6.02
CA TRP A 14 -16.13 8.91 -7.12
C TRP A 14 -15.71 9.60 -8.43
N GLN A 15 -14.93 10.69 -8.36
CA GLN A 15 -14.47 11.42 -9.54
C GLN A 15 -13.55 10.57 -10.42
N ALA A 16 -12.62 9.84 -9.80
CA ALA A 16 -11.73 8.92 -10.53
C ALA A 16 -12.53 7.78 -11.18
N ASN A 17 -13.55 7.27 -10.48
CA ASN A 17 -14.40 6.21 -11.00
C ASN A 17 -15.25 6.67 -12.19
N ALA A 18 -15.74 7.91 -12.17
CA ALA A 18 -16.57 8.51 -13.22
C ALA A 18 -15.77 9.25 -14.31
N SER A 19 -14.44 9.18 -14.27
CA SER A 19 -13.59 9.90 -15.23
C SER A 19 -13.84 9.43 -16.67
N PRO A 20 -13.98 10.35 -17.65
CA PRO A 20 -14.12 9.99 -19.06
C PRO A 20 -12.84 9.37 -19.64
N ASP A 21 -11.68 9.56 -19.00
CA ASP A 21 -10.38 9.04 -19.45
C ASP A 21 -10.14 7.58 -19.01
N ARG A 22 -11.15 6.93 -18.44
CA ARG A 22 -11.08 5.52 -18.06
C ARG A 22 -10.82 4.64 -19.29
N LEU A 23 -9.90 3.70 -19.14
CA LEU A 23 -9.68 2.68 -20.16
C LEU A 23 -10.89 1.73 -20.21
N THR A 24 -11.63 1.77 -21.31
CA THR A 24 -12.88 1.01 -21.50
C THR A 24 -12.76 -0.14 -22.51
N THR A 25 -11.68 -0.17 -23.27
CA THR A 25 -11.40 -1.21 -24.27
C THR A 25 -9.94 -1.64 -24.21
N PRO A 26 -9.62 -2.93 -24.46
CA PRO A 26 -8.25 -3.39 -24.56
C PRO A 26 -7.46 -2.63 -25.64
N LEU A 27 -6.20 -2.31 -25.35
CA LEU A 27 -5.28 -1.70 -26.31
C LEU A 27 -4.11 -2.65 -26.57
N ILE A 28 -3.76 -2.85 -27.84
CA ILE A 28 -2.61 -3.62 -28.27
C ILE A 28 -1.60 -2.72 -28.98
N ARG A 29 -0.30 -2.95 -28.72
CA ARG A 29 0.77 -2.17 -29.39
C ARG A 29 1.08 -2.77 -30.76
N ARG A 30 0.92 -1.98 -31.82
CA ARG A 30 1.29 -2.31 -33.21
C ARG A 30 2.07 -1.13 -33.79
N ASP A 31 3.22 -1.41 -34.40
CA ASP A 31 4.10 -0.39 -34.99
C ASP A 31 4.46 0.74 -34.01
N GLY A 32 4.71 0.38 -32.74
CA GLY A 32 5.02 1.33 -31.68
C GLY A 32 3.82 2.06 -31.05
N GLN A 33 2.63 1.99 -31.64
CA GLN A 33 1.44 2.72 -31.19
C GLN A 33 0.41 1.80 -30.52
N LEU A 34 -0.28 2.29 -29.48
CA LEU A 34 -1.41 1.58 -28.87
C LEU A 34 -2.66 1.76 -29.73
N ARG A 35 -3.33 0.66 -30.05
CA ARG A 35 -4.56 0.64 -30.86
C ARG A 35 -5.63 -0.19 -30.17
N PRO A 36 -6.92 0.22 -30.20
CA PRO A 36 -8.02 -0.59 -29.68
C PRO A 36 -8.10 -1.98 -30.33
N CYS A 37 -8.51 -2.97 -29.55
CA CYS A 37 -8.83 -4.32 -30.01
C CYS A 37 -9.92 -4.95 -29.12
N ASP A 38 -10.52 -6.05 -29.58
CA ASP A 38 -11.43 -6.84 -28.75
C ASP A 38 -10.68 -7.70 -27.71
N TRP A 39 -11.44 -8.21 -26.74
CA TRP A 39 -10.90 -9.02 -25.65
C TRP A 39 -10.27 -10.34 -26.12
N ASP A 40 -10.87 -11.00 -27.11
CA ASP A 40 -10.34 -12.27 -27.63
C ASP A 40 -8.97 -12.06 -28.27
N THR A 41 -8.80 -10.98 -29.06
CA THR A 41 -7.54 -10.59 -29.66
C THR A 41 -6.48 -10.28 -28.59
N ALA A 42 -6.83 -9.51 -27.55
CA ALA A 42 -5.92 -9.16 -26.47
C ALA A 42 -5.48 -10.40 -25.67
N MET A 43 -6.42 -11.26 -25.28
CA MET A 43 -6.14 -12.45 -24.49
C MET A 43 -5.39 -13.51 -25.30
N ASN A 44 -5.72 -13.69 -26.59
CA ASN A 44 -4.97 -14.60 -27.47
C ASN A 44 -3.51 -14.16 -27.60
N ALA A 45 -3.23 -12.86 -27.71
CA ALA A 45 -1.86 -12.35 -27.78
C ALA A 45 -1.07 -12.67 -26.49
N ILE A 46 -1.69 -12.51 -25.32
CA ILE A 46 -1.08 -12.87 -24.03
C ILE A 46 -0.79 -14.38 -23.99
N VAL A 47 -1.78 -15.22 -24.29
CA VAL A 47 -1.66 -16.68 -24.24
C VAL A 47 -0.61 -17.20 -25.21
N GLN A 48 -0.61 -16.73 -26.46
CA GLN A 48 0.38 -17.12 -27.46
C GLN A 48 1.79 -16.78 -26.98
N ARG A 49 2.00 -15.54 -26.54
CA ARG A 49 3.32 -15.10 -26.07
C ARG A 49 3.78 -15.86 -24.83
N SER A 50 2.89 -16.11 -23.87
CA SER A 50 3.20 -16.89 -22.68
C SER A 50 3.59 -18.33 -23.04
N ARG A 51 2.87 -19.00 -23.95
CA ARG A 51 3.21 -20.36 -24.41
C ARG A 51 4.57 -20.41 -25.09
N GLU A 52 4.82 -19.48 -26.02
CA GLU A 52 6.15 -19.37 -26.66
C GLU A 52 7.28 -19.25 -25.64
N LEU A 53 7.13 -18.40 -24.62
CA LEU A 53 8.13 -18.21 -23.57
C LEU A 53 8.30 -19.47 -22.72
N LEU A 54 7.20 -20.15 -22.37
CA LEU A 54 7.26 -21.40 -21.62
C LEU A 54 7.99 -22.49 -22.38
N ASP A 55 7.70 -22.65 -23.68
CA ASP A 55 8.30 -23.69 -24.52
C ASP A 55 9.80 -23.43 -24.77
N SER A 56 10.20 -22.16 -24.88
CA SER A 56 11.57 -21.78 -25.27
C SER A 56 12.51 -21.44 -24.10
N HIS A 57 11.99 -20.89 -23.00
CA HIS A 57 12.79 -20.38 -21.87
C HIS A 57 12.32 -20.90 -20.50
N GLY A 58 11.18 -21.59 -20.44
CA GLY A 58 10.62 -22.13 -19.21
C GLY A 58 9.91 -21.10 -18.31
N PRO A 59 9.41 -21.53 -17.14
CA PRO A 59 8.58 -20.72 -16.24
C PRO A 59 9.18 -19.38 -15.82
N SER A 60 10.49 -19.34 -15.55
CA SER A 60 11.18 -18.13 -15.08
C SER A 60 11.23 -16.99 -16.11
N ALA A 61 10.84 -17.23 -17.37
CA ALA A 61 10.70 -16.18 -18.37
C ALA A 61 9.47 -15.30 -18.17
N ILE A 62 8.56 -15.68 -17.27
CA ILE A 62 7.33 -14.95 -16.95
C ILE A 62 7.43 -14.42 -15.52
N GLY A 63 7.18 -13.12 -15.37
CA GLY A 63 7.12 -12.44 -14.08
C GLY A 63 5.81 -11.69 -13.89
N PHE A 64 5.40 -11.55 -12.65
CA PHE A 64 4.21 -10.83 -12.22
C PHE A 64 4.63 -9.66 -11.33
N TYR A 65 4.27 -8.44 -11.75
CA TYR A 65 4.37 -7.26 -10.91
C TYR A 65 2.98 -6.90 -10.37
N THR A 66 2.76 -7.16 -9.08
CA THR A 66 1.47 -7.08 -8.39
C THR A 66 1.32 -5.83 -7.52
N SER A 67 0.16 -5.65 -6.89
CA SER A 67 -0.16 -4.50 -6.07
C SER A 67 -0.93 -4.89 -4.81
N GLY A 68 -0.64 -4.23 -3.69
CA GLY A 68 -1.45 -4.29 -2.47
C GLY A 68 -2.82 -3.61 -2.58
N GLN A 69 -3.15 -3.05 -3.74
CA GLN A 69 -4.45 -2.44 -4.05
C GLN A 69 -5.43 -3.41 -4.71
N LEU A 70 -4.98 -4.64 -5.03
CA LEU A 70 -5.87 -5.69 -5.54
C LEU A 70 -6.79 -6.20 -4.42
N PHE A 71 -7.93 -6.76 -4.83
CA PHE A 71 -8.72 -7.57 -3.91
C PHE A 71 -7.95 -8.82 -3.48
N LEU A 72 -8.30 -9.35 -2.31
CA LEU A 72 -7.65 -10.55 -1.76
C LEU A 72 -7.81 -11.74 -2.71
N GLU A 73 -8.99 -11.88 -3.31
CA GLU A 73 -9.34 -12.92 -4.27
C GLU A 73 -8.50 -12.82 -5.55
N GLU A 74 -8.28 -11.60 -6.05
CA GLU A 74 -7.43 -11.35 -7.21
C GLU A 74 -5.97 -11.70 -6.92
N TYR A 75 -5.48 -11.28 -5.75
CA TYR A 75 -4.12 -11.57 -5.29
C TYR A 75 -3.88 -13.07 -5.13
N TYR A 76 -4.83 -13.77 -4.51
CA TYR A 76 -4.80 -15.22 -4.35
C TYR A 76 -4.86 -15.96 -5.70
N THR A 77 -5.77 -15.54 -6.59
CA THR A 77 -5.90 -16.13 -7.94
C THR A 77 -4.63 -15.96 -8.74
N GLN A 78 -4.01 -14.77 -8.69
CA GLN A 78 -2.72 -14.52 -9.35
C GLN A 78 -1.62 -15.42 -8.80
N ALA A 79 -1.55 -15.62 -7.47
CA ALA A 79 -0.57 -16.51 -6.85
C ALA A 79 -0.76 -17.98 -7.28
N VAL A 80 -2.02 -18.45 -7.35
CA VAL A 80 -2.33 -19.80 -7.85
C VAL A 80 -1.92 -19.97 -9.31
N ILE A 81 -2.19 -18.97 -10.16
CA ILE A 81 -1.77 -19.00 -11.57
C ILE A 81 -0.23 -19.00 -11.68
N ALA A 82 0.44 -18.09 -10.98
CA ALA A 82 1.88 -17.92 -11.10
C ALA A 82 2.66 -19.12 -10.56
N HIS A 83 2.39 -19.54 -9.32
CA HIS A 83 3.11 -20.63 -8.67
C HIS A 83 2.57 -22.01 -9.03
N GLY A 84 1.25 -22.16 -9.09
CA GLY A 84 0.58 -23.45 -9.28
C GLY A 84 0.50 -23.88 -10.74
N ALA A 85 0.14 -22.97 -11.66
CA ALA A 85 -0.04 -23.32 -13.06
C ALA A 85 1.22 -23.06 -13.91
N ILE A 86 1.79 -21.87 -13.81
CA ILE A 86 2.98 -21.47 -14.58
C ILE A 86 4.26 -22.05 -13.96
N GLY A 87 4.32 -22.13 -12.63
CA GLY A 87 5.52 -22.58 -11.90
C GLY A 87 6.62 -21.53 -11.80
N THR A 88 6.30 -20.24 -11.96
CA THR A 88 7.28 -19.15 -11.79
C THR A 88 7.32 -18.69 -10.34
N ASN A 89 8.52 -18.34 -9.87
CA ASN A 89 8.71 -17.68 -8.58
C ASN A 89 8.93 -16.16 -8.72
N HIS A 90 8.88 -15.62 -9.94
CA HIS A 90 9.03 -14.19 -10.18
C HIS A 90 7.69 -13.47 -9.97
N VAL A 91 7.26 -13.44 -8.70
CA VAL A 91 6.06 -12.73 -8.27
C VAL A 91 6.48 -11.71 -7.22
N ASP A 92 6.28 -10.44 -7.53
CA ASP A 92 6.67 -9.34 -6.65
C ASP A 92 5.78 -8.12 -6.88
N GLY A 93 5.78 -7.13 -6.01
CA GLY A 93 4.85 -6.00 -6.16
C GLY A 93 5.24 -4.74 -5.42
N ASN A 94 4.39 -3.72 -5.54
CA ASN A 94 4.61 -2.43 -4.86
C ASN A 94 4.68 -2.55 -3.33
N THR A 95 4.14 -3.62 -2.75
CA THR A 95 4.22 -3.92 -1.32
C THR A 95 5.68 -4.13 -0.87
N ARG A 96 6.57 -4.63 -1.75
CA ARG A 96 8.01 -4.71 -1.44
C ARG A 96 8.60 -3.32 -1.15
N LEU A 97 8.15 -2.31 -1.87
CA LEU A 97 8.64 -0.94 -1.74
C LEU A 97 8.11 -0.23 -0.50
N CYS A 98 7.14 -0.82 0.22
CA CYS A 98 6.46 -0.19 1.33
C CYS A 98 6.56 -1.01 2.62
N THR A 99 6.01 -2.23 2.63
CA THR A 99 5.75 -2.98 3.87
C THR A 99 6.72 -4.12 4.13
N ALA A 100 7.59 -4.49 3.17
CA ALA A 100 8.48 -5.64 3.33
C ALA A 100 9.41 -5.54 4.55
N THR A 101 10.01 -4.38 4.81
CA THR A 101 10.89 -4.19 5.97
C THR A 101 10.14 -4.31 7.29
N ALA A 102 8.89 -3.82 7.35
CA ALA A 102 8.06 -3.95 8.53
C ALA A 102 7.64 -5.41 8.76
N ALA A 103 7.23 -6.11 7.70
CA ALA A 103 6.87 -7.52 7.76
C ALA A 103 8.03 -8.39 8.27
N GLU A 104 9.25 -8.12 7.81
CA GLU A 104 10.44 -8.85 8.27
C GLU A 104 10.75 -8.56 9.74
N ALA A 105 10.76 -7.28 10.14
CA ALA A 105 11.01 -6.91 11.54
C ALA A 105 9.99 -7.52 12.52
N LEU A 106 8.73 -7.64 12.10
CA LEU A 106 7.67 -8.27 12.88
C LEU A 106 7.88 -9.79 13.01
N LYS A 107 8.25 -10.47 11.92
CA LYS A 107 8.57 -11.90 11.97
C LYS A 107 9.76 -12.20 12.88
N GLU A 108 10.82 -11.40 12.78
CA GLU A 108 12.01 -11.54 13.63
C GLU A 108 11.70 -11.28 15.11
N SER A 109 10.80 -10.34 15.41
CA SER A 109 10.47 -9.96 16.79
C SER A 109 9.38 -10.83 17.42
N PHE A 110 8.41 -11.29 16.64
CA PHE A 110 7.16 -11.90 17.12
C PHE A 110 6.85 -13.27 16.50
N GLY A 111 7.64 -13.74 15.53
CA GLY A 111 7.45 -15.02 14.85
C GLY A 111 6.35 -15.03 13.78
N CYS A 112 5.65 -13.92 13.57
CA CYS A 112 4.65 -13.77 12.53
C CYS A 112 4.63 -12.35 11.96
N ASP A 113 4.05 -12.21 10.77
CA ASP A 113 3.70 -10.90 10.20
C ASP A 113 2.33 -10.44 10.75
N GLY A 114 2.09 -9.14 10.71
CA GLY A 114 0.85 -8.50 11.16
C GLY A 114 1.08 -7.55 12.34
N GLN A 115 0.32 -6.45 12.35
CA GLN A 115 0.38 -5.49 13.44
C GLN A 115 -0.25 -6.11 14.71
N PRO A 116 0.44 -6.12 15.85
CA PRO A 116 -0.08 -6.72 17.08
C PRO A 116 -1.15 -5.86 17.76
N GLY A 117 -1.24 -4.57 17.40
CA GLY A 117 -2.24 -3.63 17.91
C GLY A 117 -3.35 -3.36 16.90
N SER A 118 -4.30 -2.52 17.31
CA SER A 118 -5.40 -2.06 16.48
C SER A 118 -5.66 -0.57 16.68
N TYR A 119 -6.48 0.04 15.82
CA TYR A 119 -6.80 1.46 15.99
C TYR A 119 -7.56 1.78 17.29
N THR A 120 -8.11 0.81 18.02
CA THR A 120 -8.72 1.08 19.34
C THR A 120 -7.68 1.42 20.41
N ASP A 121 -6.42 1.03 20.21
CA ASP A 121 -5.35 1.33 21.18
C ASP A 121 -5.08 2.82 21.31
N VAL A 122 -5.41 3.61 20.27
CA VAL A 122 -5.37 5.09 20.34
C VAL A 122 -6.27 5.61 21.46
N ASP A 123 -7.40 4.95 21.72
CA ASP A 123 -8.36 5.42 22.72
C ASP A 123 -7.83 5.19 24.16
N HIS A 124 -6.89 4.25 24.33
CA HIS A 124 -6.40 3.82 25.64
C HIS A 124 -4.95 4.23 25.93
N ALA A 125 -4.21 4.68 24.93
CA ALA A 125 -2.80 5.05 25.11
C ALA A 125 -2.62 6.22 26.08
N ASP A 126 -1.60 6.12 26.94
CA ASP A 126 -1.06 7.23 27.73
C ASP A 126 0.03 8.01 26.97
N VAL A 127 0.71 7.33 26.04
CA VAL A 127 1.75 7.90 25.18
C VAL A 127 1.62 7.34 23.77
N ILE A 128 1.66 8.21 22.76
CA ILE A 128 1.72 7.83 21.35
C ILE A 128 3.05 8.30 20.77
N ALA A 129 3.86 7.33 20.31
CA ALA A 129 5.17 7.61 19.73
C ALA A 129 5.16 7.39 18.21
N LEU A 130 5.50 8.44 17.47
CA LEU A 130 5.54 8.47 16.01
C LEU A 130 7.01 8.52 15.54
N PHE A 131 7.50 7.44 14.95
CA PHE A 131 8.85 7.37 14.38
C PHE A 131 8.77 7.34 12.87
N GLY A 132 9.18 8.44 12.22
CA GLY A 132 9.11 8.59 10.76
C GLY A 132 7.68 8.50 10.20
N HIS A 133 6.67 8.84 11.00
CA HIS A 133 5.25 8.69 10.64
C HIS A 133 4.54 10.05 10.62
N ASN A 134 4.33 10.58 9.42
CA ASN A 134 3.48 11.74 9.18
C ASN A 134 1.98 11.36 9.11
N VAL A 135 1.41 10.95 10.25
CA VAL A 135 0.02 10.46 10.33
C VAL A 135 -1.01 11.50 9.89
N ALA A 136 -0.71 12.79 10.05
CA ALA A 136 -1.64 13.87 9.72
C ALA A 136 -1.93 14.00 8.22
N GLU A 137 -0.96 13.66 7.37
CA GLU A 137 -1.14 13.73 5.91
C GLU A 137 -1.40 12.36 5.28
N THR A 138 -0.85 11.29 5.86
CA THR A 138 -0.95 9.95 5.28
C THR A 138 -2.16 9.16 5.78
N GLN A 139 -2.66 9.46 6.98
CA GLN A 139 -3.76 8.75 7.65
C GLN A 139 -4.66 9.73 8.42
N THR A 140 -5.20 10.73 7.71
CA THR A 140 -6.00 11.84 8.25
C THR A 140 -7.18 11.42 9.14
N VAL A 141 -7.84 10.30 8.86
CA VAL A 141 -8.94 9.76 9.70
C VAL A 141 -8.42 9.25 11.05
N LEU A 142 -7.27 8.56 11.04
CA LEU A 142 -6.59 8.15 12.27
C LEU A 142 -6.12 9.37 13.06
N TRP A 143 -5.57 10.37 12.36
CA TRP A 143 -5.18 11.63 12.97
C TRP A 143 -6.35 12.35 13.63
N ALA A 144 -7.53 12.38 13.00
CA ALA A 144 -8.74 12.92 13.61
C ALA A 144 -9.12 12.18 14.91
N ARG A 145 -8.98 10.85 14.96
CA ARG A 145 -9.17 10.10 16.22
C ARG A 145 -8.13 10.45 17.29
N MET A 146 -6.88 10.63 16.91
CA MET A 146 -5.83 11.10 17.85
C MET A 146 -6.16 12.49 18.40
N LEU A 147 -6.71 13.39 17.58
CA LEU A 147 -7.15 14.72 18.02
C LEU A 147 -8.34 14.65 18.98
N ASP A 148 -9.33 13.80 18.74
CA ASP A 148 -10.42 13.58 19.70
C ASP A 148 -9.87 13.08 21.04
N ARG A 149 -8.95 12.12 20.99
CA ARG A 149 -8.31 11.56 22.19
C ARG A 149 -7.53 12.61 22.98
N LEU A 150 -6.88 13.55 22.29
CA LEU A 150 -6.18 14.69 22.88
C LEU A 150 -7.12 15.76 23.48
N ALA A 151 -8.37 15.83 23.01
CA ALA A 151 -9.36 16.77 23.52
C ALA A 151 -10.15 16.23 24.72
N GLY A 152 -10.05 14.92 25.01
CA GLY A 152 -10.68 14.29 26.17
C GLY A 152 -9.99 14.58 27.49
N ASP A 153 -10.55 14.05 28.58
CA ASP A 153 -10.16 14.39 29.96
C ASP A 153 -8.75 13.91 30.36
N THR A 154 -8.26 12.83 29.74
CA THR A 154 -6.99 12.18 30.09
C THR A 154 -6.01 12.10 28.90
N PRO A 155 -5.65 13.22 28.25
CA PRO A 155 -5.02 13.18 26.92
C PRO A 155 -3.62 12.57 26.94
N PRO A 156 -3.24 11.75 25.93
CA PRO A 156 -1.91 11.15 25.87
C PRO A 156 -0.81 12.18 25.66
N ALA A 157 0.42 11.82 26.00
CA ALA A 157 1.60 12.51 25.48
C ALA A 157 1.85 12.07 24.03
N ILE A 158 2.29 12.99 23.17
CA ILE A 158 2.71 12.66 21.79
C ILE A 158 4.21 12.93 21.63
N VAL A 159 4.94 11.90 21.22
CA VAL A 159 6.36 11.98 20.88
C VAL A 159 6.51 11.77 19.38
N CYS A 160 7.10 12.72 18.67
CA CYS A 160 7.36 12.63 17.24
C CYS A 160 8.86 12.71 16.97
N VAL A 161 9.38 11.71 16.25
CA VAL A 161 10.78 11.59 15.86
C VAL A 161 10.82 11.49 14.34
N ASP A 162 11.19 12.60 13.69
CA ASP A 162 11.19 12.71 12.23
C ASP A 162 12.29 13.68 11.78
N PRO A 163 13.01 13.41 10.67
CA PRO A 163 13.97 14.36 10.10
C PRO A 163 13.33 15.62 9.50
N GLY A 164 12.10 15.50 9.00
CA GLY A 164 11.30 16.57 8.41
C GLY A 164 10.57 17.42 9.45
N SER A 165 10.18 18.63 9.07
CA SER A 165 9.39 19.51 9.94
C SER A 165 8.02 18.89 10.23
N PRO A 166 7.48 19.04 11.46
CA PRO A 166 6.14 18.57 11.75
C PRO A 166 5.13 19.38 10.92
N PRO A 167 4.14 18.75 10.27
CA PRO A 167 3.13 19.45 9.49
C PRO A 167 2.02 20.08 10.33
N TRP A 168 2.07 19.94 11.65
CA TRP A 168 1.13 20.55 12.59
C TRP A 168 1.83 21.55 13.52
N PRO A 169 1.14 22.65 13.91
CA PRO A 169 1.70 23.64 14.80
C PRO A 169 2.03 23.04 16.18
N GLY A 170 3.08 23.54 16.81
CA GLY A 170 3.53 23.10 18.14
C GLY A 170 2.40 23.24 19.16
N ARG A 171 2.00 22.11 19.77
CA ARG A 171 1.05 22.06 20.88
C ARG A 171 1.78 21.63 22.16
N PRO A 172 1.32 22.04 23.37
CA PRO A 172 2.06 21.82 24.61
C PRO A 172 2.41 20.36 24.94
N ARG A 173 1.58 19.39 24.49
CA ARG A 173 1.78 17.95 24.71
C ARG A 173 2.54 17.23 23.60
N PHE A 174 3.06 17.97 22.63
CA PHE A 174 3.84 17.44 21.52
C PHE A 174 5.30 17.66 21.79
N THR A 175 6.02 16.55 22.01
CA THR A 175 7.48 16.58 22.00
C THR A 175 7.92 16.20 20.60
N TRP A 176 8.54 17.14 19.88
CA TRP A 176 9.13 16.87 18.58
C TRP A 176 10.66 16.84 18.69
N ARG A 177 11.26 15.79 18.12
CA ARG A 177 12.72 15.68 18.00
C ARG A 177 13.08 15.50 16.53
N ARG A 178 13.81 16.50 16.02
CA ARG A 178 14.51 16.35 14.74
C ARG A 178 15.63 15.35 14.89
N CYS A 179 15.59 14.29 14.11
CA CYS A 179 16.75 13.41 13.96
C CYS A 179 17.43 13.69 12.62
N ARG A 180 18.77 13.68 12.56
CA ARG A 180 19.45 13.69 11.27
C ARG A 180 19.26 12.32 10.64
N ALA A 181 18.79 12.27 9.40
CA ALA A 181 18.87 11.06 8.60
C ALA A 181 20.35 10.73 8.39
N ARG A 182 20.91 9.88 9.26
CA ARG A 182 22.15 9.17 8.93
C ARG A 182 21.70 7.93 8.18
N MET A 183 22.00 7.91 6.89
CA MET A 183 21.89 6.70 6.08
C MET A 183 22.69 5.62 6.82
N TRP A 184 22.02 4.56 7.27
CA TRP A 184 22.70 3.36 7.73
C TRP A 184 23.51 2.86 6.53
N ARG A 185 24.85 2.95 6.64
CA ARG A 185 25.78 2.40 5.64
C ARG A 185 25.93 0.91 5.84
#